data_AF-V5QA07-F1
#
_entry.id   AF-V5QA07-F1
#
_cell.length_a   1.000
_cell.length_b   1.000
_cell.length_c   1.000
_cell.angle_alpha   90.00
_cell.angle_beta   90.00
_cell.angle_gamma   90.00
#
_symmetry.space_group_name_H-M   'P 1'
#
loop_
_entity.id
_entity.type
_entity.pdbx_description
1 polymer ?
#
loop_
_entity_poly.entity_id
_entity_poly.type
_entity_poly.pdbx_seq_one_letter_code
_entity_poly.pdbx_strand_id
1 'polypeptide(L)'
;MSLWGQMGLQEGGSVLGVEVGGLYDYGMFIIVLIFSFVGYLLLSSLVSSFSSRVCLEKQWLEVVWTIVPFFLLLALGLPSIKLLYLMDEINLPESTVKVVGHQWYWSYEYSDSRGSNYSYDSYMVSNPLVAEGYRLLEVDNRCVVANLLQMRGLVTSDDVIHSWAIPSSSIKIDGVPGRVNQVGLCFTRSGVFYGQCSELCGVNHSFMPISVEVVSIKVFSSWVVENHDNVIKKGGDSNQNSKGWSLWGLIVGVAYWVGKGVYFVGKAVIMWHYYLLYYSFYVPGKFLVFSSWDLLQWVVSSGFALGKWAMWFWGSPGEASLFALHFLAGKFVSGVWFVVTSPVKAAVWAVKGVWSGVVGFISFCGLVFDSVGSSLSSFTDDSFKGFVVSNVSRNTKEFLWTLSHRY
;
A
#
# COMPACT_ATOMS: atom_id res chain seq x y z
N MET A 1 10.99 -6.07 -3.70
CA MET A 1 10.94 -7.42 -4.30
C MET A 1 9.98 -8.27 -3.50
N SER A 2 9.54 -9.39 -4.08
CA SER A 2 8.72 -10.38 -3.39
C SER A 2 9.49 -11.10 -2.29
N LEU A 3 8.81 -11.45 -1.21
CA LEU A 3 9.33 -12.27 -0.11
C LEU A 3 8.88 -13.73 -0.26
N TRP A 4 9.64 -14.66 0.31
CA TRP A 4 9.28 -16.07 0.30
C TRP A 4 7.96 -16.29 1.08
N GLY A 5 7.01 -16.99 0.45
CA GLY A 5 5.68 -17.23 1.04
C GLY A 5 4.76 -16.00 1.09
N GLN A 6 5.06 -14.93 0.34
CA GLN A 6 4.23 -13.73 0.31
C GLN A 6 2.86 -14.01 -0.33
N MET A 7 1.79 -13.72 0.42
CA MET A 7 0.39 -13.87 0.02
C MET A 7 -0.22 -12.47 -0.19
N GLY A 8 0.18 -11.75 -1.24
CA GLY A 8 -0.31 -10.39 -1.52
C GLY A 8 0.61 -9.60 -2.45
N LEU A 9 0.27 -8.32 -2.66
CA LEU A 9 1.10 -7.41 -3.45
C LEU A 9 2.43 -7.10 -2.74
N GLN A 10 3.43 -6.72 -3.54
CA GLN A 10 4.64 -6.08 -3.00
C GLN A 10 4.28 -4.72 -2.42
N GLU A 11 5.06 -4.27 -1.43
CA GLU A 11 4.83 -2.96 -0.81
C GLU A 11 5.01 -1.82 -1.83
N GLY A 12 4.05 -0.88 -1.83
CA GLY A 12 4.02 0.28 -2.72
C GLY A 12 5.23 1.21 -2.53
N GLY A 13 6.11 1.24 -3.53
CA GLY A 13 7.32 2.07 -3.58
C GLY A 13 7.18 3.38 -4.35
N SER A 14 6.03 3.59 -5.01
CA SER A 14 5.70 4.80 -5.77
C SER A 14 4.39 5.39 -5.26
N VAL A 15 4.14 6.66 -5.61
CA VAL A 15 2.87 7.33 -5.24
C VAL A 15 1.67 6.55 -5.79
N LEU A 16 1.73 6.14 -7.05
CA LEU A 16 0.71 5.30 -7.68
C LEU A 16 0.65 3.90 -7.05
N GLY A 17 1.80 3.34 -6.66
CA GLY A 17 1.87 2.03 -6.02
C GLY A 17 1.10 1.96 -4.70
N VAL A 18 1.16 3.03 -3.90
CA VAL A 18 0.39 3.12 -2.65
C VAL A 18 -1.11 3.20 -2.92
N GLU A 19 -1.55 4.03 -3.88
CA GLU A 19 -2.97 4.15 -4.24
C GLU A 19 -3.54 2.85 -4.83
N VAL A 20 -2.77 2.15 -5.68
CA VAL A 20 -3.15 0.83 -6.21
C VAL A 20 -3.26 -0.21 -5.09
N GLY A 21 -2.35 -0.16 -4.11
CA GLY A 21 -2.45 -1.00 -2.90
C GLY A 21 -3.75 -0.75 -2.13
N GLY A 22 -4.13 0.51 -1.96
CA GLY A 22 -5.40 0.88 -1.33
C GLY A 22 -6.64 0.39 -2.10
N LEU A 23 -6.64 0.53 -3.44
CA LEU A 23 -7.70 -0.01 -4.28
C LEU A 23 -7.79 -1.54 -4.20
N TYR A 24 -6.64 -2.23 -4.14
CA TYR A 24 -6.57 -3.67 -3.96
C TYR A 24 -7.20 -4.09 -2.63
N ASP A 25 -6.84 -3.45 -1.51
CA ASP A 25 -7.39 -3.77 -0.20
C ASP A 25 -8.91 -3.52 -0.14
N TYR A 26 -9.37 -2.41 -0.73
CA TYR A 26 -10.80 -2.09 -0.86
C TYR A 26 -11.56 -3.15 -1.67
N GLY A 27 -11.01 -3.56 -2.81
CA GLY A 27 -11.57 -4.62 -3.64
C GLY A 27 -11.61 -5.96 -2.92
N MET A 28 -10.52 -6.33 -2.26
CA MET A 28 -10.41 -7.58 -1.50
C MET A 28 -11.41 -7.63 -0.34
N PHE A 29 -11.62 -6.52 0.37
CA PHE A 29 -12.64 -6.43 1.42
C PHE A 29 -14.04 -6.78 0.88
N ILE A 30 -14.44 -6.16 -0.24
CA ILE A 30 -15.74 -6.39 -0.86
C ILE A 30 -15.87 -7.85 -1.35
N ILE A 31 -14.82 -8.38 -1.98
CA ILE A 31 -14.81 -9.76 -2.50
C ILE A 31 -14.94 -10.76 -1.36
N VAL A 32 -14.18 -10.63 -0.27
CA VAL A 32 -14.27 -11.51 0.90
C VAL A 32 -15.67 -11.42 1.56
N LEU A 33 -16.27 -10.24 1.61
CA LEU A 33 -17.63 -10.06 2.10
C LEU A 33 -18.64 -10.84 1.23
N ILE A 34 -18.55 -10.76 -0.10
CA ILE A 34 -19.42 -11.53 -1.00
C ILE A 34 -19.19 -13.03 -0.81
N PHE A 35 -17.94 -13.49 -0.83
CA PHE A 35 -17.62 -14.92 -0.71
C PHE A 35 -18.06 -15.51 0.62
N SER A 36 -17.91 -14.76 1.73
CA SER A 36 -18.39 -15.20 3.04
C SER A 36 -19.92 -15.25 3.11
N PHE A 37 -20.62 -14.28 2.52
CA PHE A 37 -22.08 -14.28 2.42
C PHE A 37 -22.60 -15.47 1.61
N VAL A 38 -22.08 -15.68 0.40
CA VAL A 38 -22.47 -16.80 -0.47
C VAL A 38 -22.08 -18.13 0.18
N GLY A 39 -20.88 -18.22 0.76
CA GLY A 39 -20.40 -19.39 1.47
C GLY A 39 -21.29 -19.77 2.66
N TYR A 40 -21.77 -18.77 3.42
CA TYR A 40 -22.73 -18.98 4.49
C TYR A 40 -24.09 -19.49 3.98
N LEU A 41 -24.63 -18.92 2.89
CA LEU A 41 -25.89 -19.39 2.30
C LEU A 41 -25.78 -20.84 1.81
N LEU A 42 -24.67 -21.18 1.16
CA LEU A 42 -24.40 -22.55 0.72
C LEU A 42 -24.26 -23.50 1.91
N LEU A 43 -23.45 -23.16 2.91
CA LEU A 43 -23.25 -24.01 4.08
C LEU A 43 -24.55 -24.21 4.88
N SER A 44 -25.33 -23.14 5.07
CA SER A 44 -26.62 -23.23 5.76
C SER A 44 -27.62 -24.10 5.00
N SER A 45 -27.63 -24.04 3.66
CA SER A 45 -28.46 -24.94 2.84
C SER A 45 -28.04 -26.41 2.98
N LEU A 46 -26.73 -26.69 3.05
CA LEU A 46 -26.18 -28.05 3.18
C LEU A 46 -26.44 -28.65 4.58
N VAL A 47 -26.39 -27.82 5.63
CA VAL A 47 -26.64 -28.26 7.02
C VAL A 47 -28.13 -28.32 7.35
N SER A 48 -28.99 -27.72 6.52
CA SER A 48 -30.43 -27.70 6.76
C SER A 48 -31.03 -29.11 6.73
N SER A 49 -31.78 -29.47 7.78
CA SER A 49 -32.52 -30.73 7.86
C SER A 49 -33.88 -30.68 7.16
N PHE A 50 -34.34 -29.47 6.79
CA PHE A 50 -35.64 -29.25 6.17
C PHE A 50 -35.55 -29.41 4.65
N SER A 51 -36.42 -30.24 4.07
CA SER A 51 -36.55 -30.38 2.63
C SER A 51 -37.86 -29.76 2.13
N SER A 52 -37.81 -28.98 1.05
CA SER A 52 -39.00 -28.53 0.33
C SER A 52 -38.95 -29.03 -1.12
N ARG A 53 -40.12 -29.39 -1.68
CA ARG A 53 -40.28 -29.79 -3.10
C ARG A 53 -41.02 -28.74 -3.93
N VAL A 54 -41.52 -27.69 -3.27
CA VAL A 54 -42.27 -26.62 -3.91
C VAL A 54 -41.30 -25.49 -4.25
N CYS A 55 -41.21 -25.15 -5.52
CA CYS A 55 -40.51 -23.94 -5.96
C CYS A 55 -41.38 -22.73 -5.61
N LEU A 56 -40.87 -21.83 -4.78
CA LEU A 56 -41.56 -20.58 -4.45
C LEU A 56 -40.98 -19.46 -5.29
N GLU A 57 -41.76 -18.97 -6.25
CA GLU A 57 -41.40 -17.79 -7.04
C GLU A 57 -41.60 -16.53 -6.18
N LYS A 58 -40.54 -15.74 -6.05
CA LYS A 58 -40.53 -14.51 -5.24
C LYS A 58 -39.85 -13.39 -6.02
N GLN A 59 -40.64 -12.67 -6.82
CA GLN A 59 -40.16 -11.52 -7.61
C GLN A 59 -39.36 -10.50 -6.78
N TRP A 60 -39.80 -10.23 -5.55
CA TRP A 60 -39.11 -9.31 -4.64
C TRP A 60 -37.68 -9.73 -4.30
N LEU A 61 -37.42 -11.04 -4.19
CA LEU A 61 -36.07 -11.54 -3.95
C LEU A 61 -35.18 -11.32 -5.17
N GLU A 62 -35.74 -11.48 -6.37
CA GLU A 62 -35.01 -11.22 -7.61
C GLU A 62 -34.60 -9.75 -7.75
N VAL A 63 -35.53 -8.85 -7.45
CA VAL A 63 -35.25 -7.41 -7.43
C VAL A 63 -34.10 -7.09 -6.48
N VAL A 64 -34.09 -7.68 -5.28
CA VAL A 64 -33.02 -7.45 -4.28
C VAL A 64 -31.67 -7.93 -4.79
N TRP A 65 -31.56 -9.17 -5.27
CA TRP A 65 -30.27 -9.70 -5.75
C TRP A 65 -29.82 -9.10 -7.08
N THR A 66 -30.66 -8.33 -7.78
CA THR A 66 -30.24 -7.58 -8.97
C THR A 66 -29.76 -6.18 -8.58
N ILE A 67 -30.47 -5.50 -7.69
CA ILE A 67 -30.13 -4.12 -7.27
C ILE A 67 -28.87 -4.12 -6.39
N VAL A 68 -28.72 -5.08 -5.47
CA VAL A 68 -27.58 -5.10 -4.54
C VAL A 68 -26.23 -5.24 -5.28
N PRO A 69 -26.03 -6.21 -6.19
CA PRO A 69 -24.79 -6.32 -6.96
C PRO A 69 -24.54 -5.11 -7.87
N PHE A 70 -25.59 -4.49 -8.42
CA PHE A 70 -25.43 -3.28 -9.23
C PHE A 70 -24.76 -2.15 -8.43
N PHE A 71 -25.25 -1.85 -7.22
CA PHE A 71 -24.63 -0.83 -6.37
C PHE A 71 -23.23 -1.22 -5.88
N LEU A 72 -22.99 -2.52 -5.65
CA LEU A 72 -21.67 -3.01 -5.28
C LEU A 72 -20.65 -2.83 -6.41
N LEU A 73 -21.06 -3.07 -7.66
CA LEU A 73 -20.21 -2.79 -8.83
C LEU A 73 -19.94 -1.30 -9.02
N LEU A 74 -20.92 -0.43 -8.77
CA LEU A 74 -20.69 1.01 -8.78
C LEU A 74 -19.67 1.43 -7.71
N ALA A 75 -19.77 0.87 -6.50
CA ALA A 75 -18.84 1.15 -5.40
C ALA A 75 -17.40 0.72 -5.76
N LEU A 76 -17.20 -0.38 -6.48
CA LEU A 76 -15.90 -0.81 -6.99
C LEU A 76 -15.42 0.03 -8.19
N GLY A 77 -16.31 0.32 -9.12
CA GLY A 77 -15.97 0.93 -10.41
C GLY A 77 -15.56 2.39 -10.31
N LEU A 78 -16.25 3.18 -9.48
CA LEU A 78 -15.95 4.62 -9.35
C LEU A 78 -14.52 4.94 -8.87
N PRO A 79 -14.02 4.37 -7.76
CA PRO A 79 -12.63 4.62 -7.33
C PRO A 79 -11.61 4.07 -8.33
N SER A 80 -11.92 2.95 -9.01
CA SER A 80 -11.06 2.38 -10.05
C SER A 80 -10.91 3.30 -11.27
N ILE A 81 -12.02 3.82 -11.80
CA ILE A 81 -12.00 4.76 -12.94
C ILE A 81 -11.24 6.04 -12.56
N LYS A 82 -11.45 6.56 -11.35
CA LYS A 82 -10.70 7.73 -10.89
C LYS A 82 -9.19 7.47 -10.88
N LEU A 83 -8.76 6.35 -10.29
CA LEU A 83 -7.34 6.01 -10.22
C LEU A 83 -6.75 5.83 -11.62
N LEU A 84 -7.51 5.24 -12.56
CA LEU A 84 -7.12 5.13 -13.96
C LEU A 84 -6.78 6.49 -14.58
N TYR A 85 -7.63 7.51 -14.38
CA TYR A 85 -7.35 8.87 -14.86
C TYR A 85 -6.12 9.49 -14.19
N LEU A 86 -5.94 9.30 -12.87
CA LEU A 86 -4.77 9.79 -12.15
C LEU A 86 -3.46 9.14 -12.62
N MET A 87 -3.51 7.89 -13.08
CA MET A 87 -2.34 7.18 -13.63
C MET A 87 -1.96 7.67 -15.03
N ASP A 88 -2.94 8.09 -15.84
CA ASP A 88 -2.72 8.55 -17.21
C ASP A 88 -2.26 10.03 -17.26
N GLU A 89 -2.63 10.83 -16.25
CA GLU A 89 -2.30 12.25 -16.18
C GLU A 89 -0.83 12.49 -15.79
N ILE A 90 0.05 12.60 -16.79
CA ILE A 90 1.47 12.91 -16.58
C ILE A 90 1.70 14.41 -16.80
N ASN A 91 1.59 15.18 -15.73
CA ASN A 91 1.83 16.61 -15.74
C ASN A 91 3.34 16.94 -15.61
N LEU A 92 3.89 17.69 -16.57
CA LEU A 92 5.23 18.33 -16.54
C LEU A 92 6.35 17.50 -15.86
N PRO A 93 6.86 16.42 -16.50
CA PRO A 93 7.98 15.66 -15.96
C PRO A 93 9.28 16.46 -16.02
N GLU A 94 10.05 16.43 -14.93
CA GLU A 94 11.34 17.15 -14.81
C GLU A 94 12.49 16.40 -15.48
N SER A 95 12.37 15.09 -15.62
CA SER A 95 13.36 14.24 -16.26
C SER A 95 12.71 13.01 -16.89
N THR A 96 13.27 12.60 -18.03
CA THR A 96 12.79 11.50 -18.87
C THR A 96 13.87 10.43 -18.95
N VAL A 97 13.46 9.19 -18.77
CA VAL A 97 14.26 8.00 -19.09
C VAL A 97 13.56 7.24 -20.20
N LYS A 98 14.27 6.96 -21.29
CA LYS A 98 13.78 6.07 -22.34
C LYS A 98 14.29 4.67 -22.07
N VAL A 99 13.40 3.70 -22.19
CA VAL A 99 13.61 2.27 -21.92
C VAL A 99 13.34 1.53 -23.21
N VAL A 100 14.32 0.78 -23.70
CA VAL A 100 14.21 -0.02 -24.93
C VAL A 100 14.40 -1.49 -24.60
N GLY A 101 13.41 -2.32 -24.93
CA GLY A 101 13.51 -3.77 -24.80
C GLY A 101 14.17 -4.41 -26.03
N HIS A 102 15.09 -5.34 -25.77
CA HIS A 102 15.81 -6.15 -26.76
C HIS A 102 15.80 -7.63 -26.34
N GLN A 103 16.04 -8.55 -27.26
CA GLN A 103 16.27 -9.97 -27.01
C GLN A 103 17.73 -10.19 -26.55
N TRP A 104 18.04 -10.43 -25.27
CA TRP A 104 17.19 -10.43 -24.07
C TRP A 104 17.85 -9.58 -22.99
N TYR A 105 17.68 -8.27 -23.10
CA TYR A 105 18.22 -7.26 -22.18
C TYR A 105 17.44 -5.95 -22.33
N TRP A 106 17.72 -4.98 -21.46
CA TRP A 106 17.12 -3.65 -21.54
C TRP A 106 18.22 -2.61 -21.79
N SER A 107 17.95 -1.60 -22.61
CA SER A 107 18.80 -0.42 -22.68
C SER A 107 18.07 0.81 -22.14
N TYR A 108 18.82 1.68 -21.48
CA TYR A 108 18.32 2.90 -20.87
C TYR A 108 19.01 4.11 -21.52
N GLU A 109 18.23 5.11 -21.89
CA GLU A 109 18.73 6.35 -22.51
C GLU A 109 18.25 7.57 -21.70
N TYR A 110 19.19 8.47 -21.41
CA TYR A 110 18.97 9.75 -20.76
C TYR A 110 19.42 10.84 -21.74
N SER A 111 18.47 11.62 -22.24
CA SER A 111 18.68 12.66 -23.28
C SER A 111 18.43 14.09 -22.79
N ASP A 112 17.90 14.24 -21.58
CA ASP A 112 17.34 15.52 -21.13
C ASP A 112 18.39 16.55 -20.67
N SER A 113 19.65 16.13 -20.53
CA SER A 113 20.73 16.98 -19.98
C SER A 113 21.87 17.18 -20.98
N ARG A 114 22.37 18.42 -21.06
CA ARG A 114 23.59 18.85 -21.78
C ARG A 114 23.63 18.58 -23.29
N GLY A 115 22.50 18.26 -23.92
CA GLY A 115 22.43 17.99 -25.35
C GLY A 115 23.24 16.76 -25.81
N SER A 116 23.71 15.93 -24.86
CA SER A 116 24.33 14.64 -25.13
C SER A 116 23.36 13.53 -24.77
N ASN A 117 23.48 12.38 -25.43
CA ASN A 117 22.68 11.19 -25.12
C ASN A 117 23.55 10.23 -24.32
N TYR A 118 23.25 10.05 -23.04
CA TYR A 118 23.89 9.03 -22.23
C TYR A 118 23.04 7.77 -22.27
N SER A 119 23.61 6.66 -22.74
CA SER A 119 22.92 5.37 -22.81
C SER A 119 23.82 4.22 -22.40
N TYR A 120 23.20 3.15 -21.92
CA TYR A 120 23.86 1.91 -21.53
C TYR A 120 22.90 0.73 -21.57
N ASP A 121 23.46 -0.46 -21.67
CA ASP A 121 22.73 -1.73 -21.65
C ASP A 121 22.73 -2.36 -20.26
N SER A 122 21.68 -3.12 -19.96
CA SER A 122 21.41 -3.76 -18.69
C SER A 122 21.13 -5.24 -18.92
N TYR A 123 22.12 -6.08 -18.62
CA TYR A 123 22.08 -7.52 -18.75
C TYR A 123 21.95 -8.20 -17.40
N MET A 124 21.29 -9.37 -17.37
CA MET A 124 21.25 -10.21 -16.19
C MET A 124 22.66 -10.71 -15.83
N VAL A 125 23.02 -10.62 -14.55
CA VAL A 125 24.27 -11.19 -14.05
C VAL A 125 24.20 -12.71 -14.09
N SER A 126 25.13 -13.37 -14.79
CA SER A 126 25.13 -14.81 -15.02
C SER A 126 25.47 -15.65 -13.77
N ASN A 127 26.20 -15.08 -12.80
CA ASN A 127 26.62 -15.80 -11.61
C ASN A 127 26.21 -15.09 -10.30
N PRO A 128 25.08 -15.47 -9.67
CA PRO A 128 24.57 -14.79 -8.48
C PRO A 128 25.46 -14.97 -7.24
N LEU A 129 26.28 -16.03 -7.20
CA LEU A 129 27.19 -16.33 -6.08
C LEU A 129 28.37 -15.35 -5.98
N VAL A 130 28.69 -14.63 -7.05
CA VAL A 130 29.86 -13.73 -7.12
C VAL A 130 29.52 -12.32 -6.62
N ALA A 131 28.24 -11.95 -6.52
CA ALA A 131 27.80 -10.57 -6.29
C ALA A 131 26.90 -10.34 -5.05
N GLU A 132 26.78 -11.32 -4.14
CA GLU A 132 25.81 -11.26 -3.01
C GLU A 132 24.38 -10.90 -3.44
N GLY A 133 24.01 -11.28 -4.66
CA GLY A 133 22.84 -10.77 -5.36
C GLY A 133 21.66 -11.75 -5.41
N TYR A 134 20.50 -11.24 -5.82
CA TYR A 134 19.31 -12.06 -6.05
C TYR A 134 19.37 -12.78 -7.40
N ARG A 135 19.22 -14.11 -7.37
CA ARG A 135 19.18 -14.97 -8.56
C ARG A 135 18.06 -14.52 -9.52
N LEU A 136 18.41 -14.32 -10.79
CA LEU A 136 17.53 -13.87 -11.88
C LEU A 136 17.00 -12.43 -11.79
N LEU A 137 17.41 -11.65 -10.79
CA LEU A 137 16.92 -10.27 -10.61
C LEU A 137 18.04 -9.22 -10.73
N GLU A 138 19.28 -9.59 -10.40
CA GLU A 138 20.40 -8.67 -10.55
C GLU A 138 20.81 -8.45 -11.99
N VAL A 139 21.21 -7.21 -12.25
CA VAL A 139 21.75 -6.75 -13.52
C VAL A 139 23.10 -6.09 -13.31
N ASP A 140 23.90 -6.01 -14.38
CA ASP A 140 25.18 -5.31 -14.39
C ASP A 140 25.03 -3.80 -14.19
N ASN A 141 24.12 -3.17 -14.93
CA ASN A 141 23.83 -1.73 -14.88
C ASN A 141 22.37 -1.50 -14.54
N ARG A 142 22.10 -0.89 -13.39
CA ARG A 142 20.73 -0.58 -12.94
C ARG A 142 20.21 0.69 -13.61
N CYS A 143 18.89 0.79 -13.77
CA CYS A 143 18.23 2.02 -14.18
C CYS A 143 18.17 2.98 -12.99
N VAL A 144 18.85 4.12 -13.07
CA VAL A 144 18.92 5.07 -11.96
C VAL A 144 17.82 6.12 -12.09
N VAL A 145 17.05 6.34 -11.02
CA VAL A 145 15.99 7.35 -10.95
C VAL A 145 16.04 8.09 -9.61
N ALA A 146 15.44 9.28 -9.55
CA ALA A 146 15.37 10.06 -8.31
C ALA A 146 14.14 9.70 -7.46
N ASN A 147 14.30 9.76 -6.13
CA ASN A 147 13.16 9.75 -5.22
C ASN A 147 12.42 11.09 -5.22
N LEU A 148 11.11 11.03 -5.02
CA LEU A 148 10.21 12.19 -4.86
C LEU A 148 10.49 13.27 -5.93
N LEU A 149 10.62 12.85 -7.19
CA LEU A 149 10.72 13.69 -8.36
C LEU A 149 9.74 13.15 -9.39
N GLN A 150 9.01 14.04 -10.06
CA GLN A 150 8.13 13.63 -11.14
C GLN A 150 8.95 13.40 -12.41
N MET A 151 9.17 12.13 -12.73
CA MET A 151 9.91 11.68 -13.89
C MET A 151 8.96 10.99 -14.89
N ARG A 152 9.41 10.83 -16.13
CA ARG A 152 8.69 10.14 -17.20
C ARG A 152 9.51 8.97 -17.74
N GLY A 153 8.89 7.80 -17.81
CA GLY A 153 9.40 6.66 -18.56
C GLY A 153 8.82 6.65 -19.97
N LEU A 154 9.67 6.50 -20.99
CA LEU A 154 9.27 6.25 -22.37
C LEU A 154 9.68 4.83 -22.74
N VAL A 155 8.73 3.93 -22.90
CA VAL A 155 9.00 2.50 -23.12
C VAL A 155 8.68 2.12 -24.56
N THR A 156 9.65 1.49 -25.23
CA THR A 156 9.55 0.96 -26.60
C THR A 156 10.34 -0.34 -26.69
N SER A 157 10.30 -0.99 -27.84
CA SER A 157 11.24 -2.06 -28.20
C SER A 157 11.86 -1.81 -29.56
N ASP A 158 13.03 -2.42 -29.81
CA ASP A 158 13.72 -2.43 -31.10
C ASP A 158 13.47 -3.71 -31.91
N ASP A 159 12.92 -4.78 -31.30
CA ASP A 159 12.76 -6.08 -31.96
C ASP A 159 11.33 -6.67 -31.86
N VAL A 160 10.97 -7.30 -30.74
CA VAL A 160 9.68 -7.95 -30.49
C VAL A 160 8.94 -7.23 -29.37
N ILE A 161 7.74 -7.66 -29.00
CA ILE A 161 7.05 -7.04 -27.87
C ILE A 161 7.72 -7.48 -26.56
N HIS A 162 8.00 -6.52 -25.70
CA HIS A 162 8.42 -6.74 -24.31
C HIS A 162 7.49 -5.97 -23.37
N SER A 163 7.60 -6.17 -22.07
CA SER A 163 6.84 -5.38 -21.10
C SER A 163 7.69 -5.03 -19.90
N TRP A 164 7.89 -3.73 -19.70
CA TRP A 164 8.68 -3.18 -18.61
C TRP A 164 7.81 -3.08 -17.37
N ALA A 165 8.03 -3.98 -16.42
CA ALA A 165 7.19 -4.11 -15.24
C ALA A 165 8.00 -4.07 -13.94
N ILE A 166 7.57 -3.22 -13.02
CA ILE A 166 8.11 -3.07 -11.67
C ILE A 166 6.93 -3.20 -10.69
N PRO A 167 6.68 -4.41 -10.15
CA PRO A 167 5.47 -4.69 -9.37
C PRO A 167 5.31 -3.80 -8.14
N SER A 168 6.40 -3.53 -7.41
CA SER A 168 6.36 -2.68 -6.21
C SER A 168 5.99 -1.22 -6.49
N SER A 169 6.13 -0.73 -7.72
CA SER A 169 5.68 0.61 -8.09
C SER A 169 4.37 0.62 -8.88
N SER A 170 3.70 -0.54 -8.99
CA SER A 170 2.49 -0.74 -9.80
C SER A 170 2.64 -0.24 -11.25
N ILE A 171 3.83 -0.42 -11.82
CA ILE A 171 4.11 -0.08 -13.21
C ILE A 171 4.21 -1.37 -14.01
N LYS A 172 3.45 -1.44 -15.10
CA LYS A 172 3.60 -2.42 -16.18
C LYS A 172 3.22 -1.73 -17.47
N ILE A 173 4.16 -1.66 -18.41
CA ILE A 173 3.93 -1.00 -19.69
C ILE A 173 4.65 -1.73 -20.82
N ASP A 174 3.95 -1.96 -21.91
CA ASP A 174 4.48 -2.75 -23.01
C ASP A 174 5.41 -1.89 -23.87
N GLY A 175 6.58 -2.42 -24.19
CA GLY A 175 7.47 -1.90 -25.21
C GLY A 175 7.10 -2.56 -26.54
N VAL A 176 6.47 -1.79 -27.43
CA VAL A 176 6.01 -2.28 -28.73
C VAL A 176 6.90 -1.67 -29.82
N PRO A 177 7.49 -2.46 -30.73
CA PRO A 177 8.28 -1.93 -31.83
C PRO A 177 7.49 -0.90 -32.65
N GLY A 178 8.10 0.25 -32.93
CA GLY A 178 7.46 1.34 -33.67
C GLY A 178 6.45 2.18 -32.87
N ARG A 179 6.28 1.95 -31.56
CA ARG A 179 5.42 2.75 -30.68
C ARG A 179 6.14 3.08 -29.38
N VAL A 180 6.12 4.36 -29.01
CA VAL A 180 6.62 4.81 -27.71
C VAL A 180 5.44 4.97 -26.76
N ASN A 181 5.41 4.16 -25.71
CA ASN A 181 4.44 4.26 -24.63
C ASN A 181 5.03 5.10 -23.48
N GLN A 182 4.18 5.83 -22.75
CA GLN A 182 4.60 6.74 -21.70
C GLN A 182 4.06 6.30 -20.34
N VAL A 183 4.88 6.42 -19.29
CA VAL A 183 4.47 6.18 -17.90
C VAL A 183 5.06 7.23 -16.95
N GLY A 184 4.31 7.61 -15.92
CA GLY A 184 4.79 8.48 -14.85
C GLY A 184 5.62 7.71 -13.82
N LEU A 185 6.77 8.26 -13.44
CA LEU A 185 7.67 7.70 -12.43
C LEU A 185 7.76 8.67 -11.25
N CYS A 186 7.30 8.25 -10.07
CA CYS A 186 7.44 9.03 -8.84
C CYS A 186 7.58 8.09 -7.64
N PHE A 187 8.81 7.80 -7.25
CA PHE A 187 9.14 6.89 -6.16
C PHE A 187 9.13 7.61 -4.81
N THR A 188 8.57 6.99 -3.78
CA THR A 188 8.40 7.62 -2.45
C THR A 188 9.64 7.49 -1.56
N ARG A 189 10.47 6.47 -1.82
CA ARG A 189 11.65 6.13 -1.01
C ARG A 189 12.82 5.68 -1.88
N SER A 190 14.02 5.86 -1.35
CA SER A 190 15.25 5.34 -1.97
C SER A 190 15.41 3.84 -1.72
N GLY A 191 16.07 3.14 -2.64
CA GLY A 191 16.27 1.70 -2.59
C GLY A 191 16.31 1.08 -3.98
N VAL A 192 16.41 -0.24 -4.05
CA VAL A 192 16.41 -0.99 -5.31
C VAL A 192 15.07 -1.69 -5.49
N PHE A 193 14.43 -1.45 -6.64
CA PHE A 193 13.14 -2.00 -7.01
C PHE A 193 13.33 -2.93 -8.20
N TYR A 194 12.95 -4.19 -8.01
CA TYR A 194 13.14 -5.23 -9.01
C TYR A 194 11.86 -5.48 -9.80
N GLY A 195 12.06 -5.89 -11.03
CA GLY A 195 11.04 -6.20 -12.01
C GLY A 195 11.52 -7.29 -12.98
N GLN A 196 10.62 -7.77 -13.83
CA GLN A 196 10.92 -8.74 -14.88
C GLN A 196 10.11 -8.41 -16.13
N CYS A 197 10.61 -8.85 -17.29
CA CYS A 197 9.83 -8.76 -18.52
C CYS A 197 8.49 -9.49 -18.34
N SER A 198 7.39 -8.81 -18.67
CA SER A 198 6.02 -9.28 -18.45
C SER A 198 5.23 -9.54 -19.73
N GLU A 199 5.93 -9.70 -20.85
CA GLU A 199 5.38 -10.09 -22.16
C GLU A 199 6.34 -11.08 -22.85
N LEU A 200 5.79 -12.16 -23.42
CA LEU A 200 6.59 -13.28 -23.93
C LEU A 200 7.45 -12.84 -25.13
N CYS A 201 8.77 -12.83 -24.95
CA CYS A 201 9.71 -12.29 -25.95
C CYS A 201 10.77 -13.30 -26.47
N GLY A 202 10.56 -14.60 -26.24
CA GLY A 202 11.39 -15.68 -26.79
C GLY A 202 12.12 -16.53 -25.74
N VAL A 203 13.22 -17.18 -26.15
CA VAL A 203 13.89 -18.26 -25.39
C VAL A 203 14.37 -17.81 -24.01
N ASN A 204 14.90 -16.59 -23.90
CA ASN A 204 15.39 -16.04 -22.63
C ASN A 204 14.45 -15.01 -22.00
N HIS A 205 13.14 -15.11 -22.28
CA HIS A 205 12.12 -14.22 -21.71
C HIS A 205 12.23 -14.08 -20.17
N SER A 206 12.51 -15.17 -19.46
CA SER A 206 12.66 -15.15 -17.99
C SER A 206 14.01 -14.62 -17.47
N PHE A 207 14.95 -14.28 -18.36
CA PHE A 207 16.35 -13.95 -18.03
C PHE A 207 16.75 -12.52 -18.41
N MET A 208 15.76 -11.62 -18.51
CA MET A 208 15.97 -10.18 -18.74
C MET A 208 15.28 -9.33 -17.66
N PRO A 209 15.79 -9.38 -16.42
CA PRO A 209 15.21 -8.66 -15.30
C PRO A 209 15.39 -7.16 -15.44
N ILE A 210 14.64 -6.44 -14.61
CA ILE A 210 14.68 -4.99 -14.48
C ILE A 210 15.11 -4.69 -13.06
N SER A 211 16.09 -3.83 -12.89
CA SER A 211 16.50 -3.33 -11.57
C SER A 211 16.58 -1.81 -11.63
N VAL A 212 15.69 -1.16 -10.89
CA VAL A 212 15.64 0.30 -10.77
C VAL A 212 16.23 0.70 -9.43
N GLU A 213 17.28 1.51 -9.46
CA GLU A 213 17.90 2.09 -8.28
C GLU A 213 17.40 3.52 -8.08
N VAL A 214 16.61 3.70 -7.02
CA VAL A 214 16.06 4.99 -6.64
C VAL A 214 17.00 5.65 -5.64
N VAL A 215 17.62 6.75 -6.04
CA VAL A 215 18.59 7.48 -5.21
C VAL A 215 18.03 8.85 -4.80
N SER A 216 18.70 9.51 -3.84
CA SER A 216 18.34 10.88 -3.49
C SER A 216 18.56 11.84 -4.66
N ILE A 217 17.79 12.93 -4.72
CA ILE A 217 17.91 13.91 -5.82
C ILE A 217 19.34 14.43 -6.01
N LYS A 218 20.10 14.67 -4.93
CA LYS A 218 21.50 15.13 -4.98
C LYS A 218 22.41 14.15 -5.70
N VAL A 219 22.24 12.86 -5.42
CA VAL A 219 23.02 11.78 -6.03
C VAL A 219 22.62 11.63 -7.49
N PHE A 220 21.32 11.63 -7.78
CA PHE A 220 20.81 11.57 -9.15
C PHE A 220 21.34 12.73 -10.01
N SER A 221 21.19 13.98 -9.56
CA SER A 221 21.69 15.15 -10.29
C SER A 221 23.18 15.07 -10.57
N SER A 222 23.97 14.63 -9.59
CA SER A 222 25.43 14.51 -9.76
C SER A 222 25.78 13.40 -10.75
N TRP A 223 25.13 12.23 -10.64
CA TRP A 223 25.33 11.08 -11.50
C TRP A 223 24.95 11.37 -12.96
N VAL A 224 23.79 12.01 -13.20
CA VAL A 224 23.37 12.40 -14.55
C VAL A 224 24.40 13.36 -15.15
N VAL A 225 24.74 14.43 -14.44
CA VAL A 225 25.66 15.46 -14.96
C VAL A 225 27.04 14.89 -15.27
N GLU A 226 27.58 14.03 -14.40
CA GLU A 226 28.89 13.40 -14.59
C GLU A 226 28.92 12.45 -15.80
N ASN A 227 27.88 11.64 -15.98
CA ASN A 227 27.81 10.73 -17.12
C ASN A 227 27.67 11.47 -18.44
N HIS A 228 26.86 12.53 -18.49
CA HIS A 228 26.78 13.40 -19.67
C HIS A 228 28.11 14.12 -19.95
N ASP A 229 28.84 14.56 -18.92
CA ASP A 229 30.20 15.11 -19.07
C ASP A 229 31.18 14.09 -19.65
N ASN A 230 31.11 12.84 -19.20
CA ASN A 230 31.98 11.78 -19.68
C ASN A 230 31.70 11.44 -21.15
N VAL A 231 30.44 11.49 -21.59
CA VAL A 231 30.07 11.34 -23.01
C VAL A 231 30.65 12.50 -23.84
N ILE A 232 30.51 13.74 -23.38
CA ILE A 232 31.03 14.93 -24.07
C ILE A 232 32.57 14.87 -24.15
N LYS A 233 33.26 14.50 -23.06
CA LYS A 233 34.72 14.35 -23.01
C LYS A 233 35.24 13.22 -23.91
N LYS A 234 34.47 12.16 -24.14
CA LYS A 234 34.83 11.10 -25.10
C LYS A 234 34.64 11.52 -26.56
N GLY A 235 33.77 12.50 -26.82
CA GLY A 235 33.55 13.10 -28.15
C GLY A 235 34.46 14.29 -28.48
N GLY A 236 35.16 14.86 -27.49
CA GLY A 236 36.07 15.98 -27.65
C GLY A 236 37.44 15.67 -27.05
N ASP A 237 38.43 15.43 -27.91
CA ASP A 237 39.82 15.36 -27.49
C ASP A 237 40.28 16.75 -27.02
N SER A 238 40.43 16.93 -25.71
CA SER A 238 41.59 17.55 -25.05
C SER A 238 41.28 17.96 -23.62
N ASN A 239 41.97 17.30 -22.69
CA ASN A 239 42.72 17.89 -21.58
C ASN A 239 41.98 18.90 -20.67
N GLN A 240 41.62 18.48 -19.45
CA GLN A 240 41.70 19.40 -18.30
C GLN A 240 41.85 18.69 -16.95
N ASN A 241 42.93 19.08 -16.28
CA ASN A 241 43.28 18.81 -14.89
C ASN A 241 42.13 19.13 -13.92
N SER A 242 41.81 18.20 -13.03
CA SER A 242 41.03 18.48 -11.82
C SER A 242 41.90 19.09 -10.73
N LYS A 243 41.55 20.31 -10.30
CA LYS A 243 42.15 21.02 -9.17
C LYS A 243 41.91 20.30 -7.84
N GLY A 244 42.96 20.16 -7.05
CA GLY A 244 42.93 19.65 -5.68
C GLY A 244 42.21 20.57 -4.70
N TRP A 245 41.64 19.96 -3.67
CA TRP A 245 40.96 20.64 -2.56
C TRP A 245 41.98 21.25 -1.61
N SER A 246 41.73 22.48 -1.14
CA SER A 246 42.56 23.10 -0.11
C SER A 246 42.17 22.58 1.29
N LEU A 247 43.18 22.20 2.07
CA LEU A 247 43.09 21.62 3.41
C LEU A 247 42.31 22.51 4.42
N TRP A 248 42.25 23.83 4.17
CA TRP A 248 41.59 24.80 5.04
C TRP A 248 40.06 24.85 4.89
N GLY A 249 39.51 24.50 3.73
CA GLY A 249 38.05 24.42 3.53
C GLY A 249 37.41 23.23 4.23
N LEU A 250 38.15 22.12 4.34
CA LEU A 250 37.71 20.91 5.05
C LEU A 250 37.62 21.13 6.57
N ILE A 251 38.57 21.85 7.17
CA ILE A 251 38.63 22.02 8.64
C ILE A 251 37.49 22.92 9.15
N VAL A 252 37.20 24.02 8.45
CA VAL A 252 36.12 24.95 8.83
C VAL A 252 34.73 24.32 8.60
N GLY A 253 34.58 23.52 7.53
CA GLY A 253 33.36 22.77 7.27
C GLY A 253 33.08 21.73 8.37
N VAL A 254 34.09 20.96 8.77
CA VAL A 254 33.94 19.91 9.80
C VAL A 254 33.54 20.51 11.15
N ALA A 255 34.13 21.63 11.58
CA ALA A 255 33.79 22.27 12.85
C ALA A 255 32.34 22.78 12.90
N TYR A 256 31.84 23.37 11.80
CA TYR A 256 30.45 23.84 11.70
C TYR A 256 29.44 22.68 11.71
N TRP A 257 29.74 21.59 11.00
CA TRP A 257 28.88 20.39 10.95
C TRP A 257 28.85 19.65 12.29
N VAL A 258 29.97 19.56 13.01
CA VAL A 258 30.03 18.94 14.34
C VAL A 258 29.21 19.75 15.35
N GLY A 259 29.31 21.09 15.35
CA GLY A 259 28.52 21.93 16.25
C GLY A 259 27.01 21.83 16.05
N LYS A 260 26.55 21.78 14.79
CA LYS A 260 25.13 21.58 14.48
C LYS A 260 24.65 20.16 14.81
N GLY A 261 25.52 19.16 14.62
CA GLY A 261 25.25 17.77 14.97
C GLY A 261 25.01 17.59 16.47
N VAL A 262 25.87 18.15 17.32
CA VAL A 262 25.75 18.04 18.78
C VAL A 262 24.47 18.70 19.30
N TYR A 263 24.09 19.87 18.79
CA TYR A 263 22.85 20.55 19.17
C TYR A 263 21.59 19.78 18.71
N PHE A 264 21.59 19.25 17.48
CA PHE A 264 20.47 18.47 16.95
C PHE A 264 20.28 17.15 17.69
N VAL A 265 21.37 16.43 17.96
CA VAL A 265 21.34 15.16 18.71
C VAL A 265 20.89 15.41 20.16
N GLY A 266 21.38 16.47 20.82
CA GLY A 266 20.94 16.82 22.17
C GLY A 266 19.43 17.09 22.26
N LYS A 267 18.89 17.88 21.31
CA LYS A 267 17.44 18.18 21.26
C LYS A 267 16.59 16.96 20.89
N ALA A 268 17.09 16.12 19.98
CA ALA A 268 16.40 14.91 19.54
C ALA A 268 16.34 13.86 20.66
N VAL A 269 17.43 13.65 21.41
CA VAL A 269 17.48 12.69 22.51
C VAL A 269 16.54 13.12 23.65
N ILE A 270 16.46 14.41 23.98
CA ILE A 270 15.56 14.92 25.03
C ILE A 270 14.08 14.80 24.61
N MET A 271 13.73 15.19 23.37
CA MET A 271 12.35 15.02 22.87
C MET A 271 11.97 13.55 22.72
N TRP A 272 12.91 12.70 22.30
CA TRP A 272 12.68 11.26 22.16
C TRP A 272 12.35 10.61 23.50
N HIS A 273 13.08 10.92 24.58
CA HIS A 273 12.77 10.40 25.91
C HIS A 273 11.42 10.92 26.44
N TYR A 274 11.08 12.19 26.17
CA TYR A 274 9.78 12.76 26.58
C TYR A 274 8.60 12.06 25.88
N TYR A 275 8.66 11.91 24.56
CA TYR A 275 7.56 11.29 23.80
C TYR A 275 7.49 9.78 23.96
N LEU A 276 8.64 9.10 24.08
CA LEU A 276 8.69 7.66 24.35
C LEU A 276 8.03 7.36 25.70
N LEU A 277 8.33 8.11 26.76
CA LEU A 277 7.74 7.85 28.08
C LEU A 277 6.25 8.22 28.14
N TYR A 278 5.85 9.33 27.51
CA TYR A 278 4.45 9.77 27.52
C TYR A 278 3.53 8.83 26.71
N TYR A 279 3.93 8.44 25.50
CA TYR A 279 3.08 7.63 24.62
C TYR A 279 3.26 6.12 24.77
N SER A 280 4.39 5.64 25.27
CA SER A 280 4.58 4.18 25.45
C SER A 280 4.01 3.68 26.78
N PHE A 281 4.00 4.50 27.83
CA PHE A 281 3.62 4.04 29.16
C PHE A 281 2.39 4.75 29.73
N TYR A 282 2.32 6.08 29.64
CA TYR A 282 1.25 6.84 30.30
C TYR A 282 -0.10 6.73 29.55
N VAL A 283 -0.13 6.98 28.24
CA VAL A 283 -1.38 6.98 27.45
C VAL A 283 -1.99 5.57 27.28
N PRO A 284 -1.21 4.53 26.92
CA PRO A 284 -1.73 3.17 26.81
C PRO A 284 -2.10 2.60 28.18
N GLY A 285 -1.27 2.84 29.22
CA GLY A 285 -1.56 2.38 30.58
C GLY A 285 -2.86 2.96 31.14
N LYS A 286 -3.13 4.25 30.89
CA LYS A 286 -4.38 4.90 31.31
C LYS A 286 -5.62 4.35 30.58
N PHE A 287 -5.51 3.96 29.31
CA PHE A 287 -6.66 3.47 28.54
C PHE A 287 -6.90 1.96 28.71
N LEU A 288 -5.82 1.17 28.74
CA LEU A 288 -5.87 -0.28 28.97
C LEU A 288 -6.33 -0.61 30.39
N VAL A 289 -5.84 0.07 31.42
CA VAL A 289 -6.19 -0.28 32.81
C VAL A 289 -7.67 -0.01 33.11
N PHE A 290 -8.28 1.03 32.56
CA PHE A 290 -9.68 1.35 32.84
C PHE A 290 -10.69 0.64 31.93
N SER A 291 -10.39 0.40 30.65
CA SER A 291 -11.35 -0.32 29.76
C SER A 291 -11.18 -1.84 29.77
N SER A 292 -9.97 -2.34 30.02
CA SER A 292 -9.73 -3.79 30.00
C SER A 292 -10.10 -4.44 31.32
N TRP A 293 -10.04 -3.73 32.45
CA TRP A 293 -10.32 -4.34 33.75
C TRP A 293 -11.78 -4.78 33.88
N ASP A 294 -12.74 -3.95 33.45
CA ASP A 294 -14.18 -4.29 33.53
C ASP A 294 -14.57 -5.36 32.50
N LEU A 295 -14.03 -5.29 31.29
CA LEU A 295 -14.31 -6.27 30.24
C LEU A 295 -13.63 -7.62 30.52
N LEU A 296 -12.42 -7.61 31.08
CA LEU A 296 -11.71 -8.80 31.55
C LEU A 296 -12.41 -9.42 32.75
N GLN A 297 -12.87 -8.64 33.74
CA GLN A 297 -13.67 -9.16 34.84
C GLN A 297 -14.95 -9.85 34.34
N TRP A 298 -15.63 -9.26 33.35
CA TRP A 298 -16.84 -9.85 32.76
C TRP A 298 -16.55 -11.10 31.91
N VAL A 299 -15.54 -11.08 31.04
CA VAL A 299 -15.15 -12.21 30.20
C VAL A 299 -14.60 -13.36 31.03
N VAL A 300 -13.76 -13.08 32.03
CA VAL A 300 -13.20 -14.11 32.92
C VAL A 300 -14.30 -14.73 33.78
N SER A 301 -15.18 -13.93 34.39
CA SER A 301 -16.29 -14.49 35.18
C SER A 301 -17.27 -15.30 34.32
N SER A 302 -17.59 -14.82 33.11
CA SER A 302 -18.47 -15.53 32.16
C SER A 302 -17.79 -16.79 31.60
N GLY A 303 -16.51 -16.74 31.29
CA GLY A 303 -15.71 -17.86 30.82
C GLY A 303 -15.52 -18.95 31.89
N PHE A 304 -15.28 -18.58 33.16
CA PHE A 304 -15.24 -19.54 34.27
C PHE A 304 -16.59 -20.19 34.53
N ALA A 305 -17.69 -19.46 34.37
CA ALA A 305 -19.04 -20.02 34.48
C ALA A 305 -19.33 -21.00 33.33
N LEU A 306 -18.95 -20.64 32.11
CA LEU A 306 -19.15 -21.46 30.91
C LEU A 306 -18.25 -22.71 30.91
N GLY A 307 -17.01 -22.60 31.39
CA GLY A 307 -16.11 -23.73 31.59
C GLY A 307 -16.57 -24.71 32.69
N LYS A 308 -17.08 -24.19 33.81
CA LYS A 308 -17.73 -25.03 34.85
C LYS A 308 -18.96 -25.76 34.31
N TRP A 309 -19.78 -25.07 33.52
CA TRP A 309 -20.93 -25.69 32.87
C TRP A 309 -20.52 -26.74 31.83
N ALA A 310 -19.51 -26.48 31.00
CA ALA A 310 -19.02 -27.42 29.99
C ALA A 310 -18.40 -28.69 30.62
N MET A 311 -17.66 -28.55 31.72
CA MET A 311 -17.16 -29.70 32.49
C MET A 311 -18.31 -30.50 33.12
N TRP A 312 -19.35 -29.84 33.61
CA TRP A 312 -20.55 -30.51 34.11
C TRP A 312 -21.32 -31.22 32.98
N PHE A 313 -21.43 -30.60 31.81
CA PHE A 313 -22.07 -31.18 30.62
C PHE A 313 -21.35 -32.45 30.14
N TRP A 314 -20.03 -32.53 30.28
CA TRP A 314 -19.27 -33.74 29.94
C TRP A 314 -19.55 -34.92 30.89
N GLY A 315 -19.88 -34.65 32.16
CA GLY A 315 -20.22 -35.67 33.15
C GLY A 315 -21.70 -36.08 33.14
N SER A 316 -22.63 -35.13 32.96
CA SER A 316 -24.07 -35.39 32.88
C SER A 316 -24.78 -34.44 31.89
N PRO A 317 -24.82 -34.78 30.59
CA PRO A 317 -25.38 -33.91 29.55
C PRO A 317 -26.85 -33.53 29.80
N GLY A 318 -27.66 -34.46 30.31
CA GLY A 318 -29.09 -34.24 30.58
C GLY A 318 -29.37 -33.21 31.68
N GLU A 319 -28.64 -33.26 32.79
CA GLU A 319 -28.83 -32.33 33.91
C GLU A 319 -28.26 -30.93 33.60
N ALA A 320 -27.12 -30.87 32.91
CA ALA A 320 -26.52 -29.60 32.49
C ALA A 320 -27.38 -28.86 31.45
N SER A 321 -28.03 -29.58 30.53
CA SER A 321 -29.03 -29.01 29.61
C SER A 321 -30.30 -28.53 30.33
N LEU A 322 -30.80 -29.28 31.33
CA LEU A 322 -31.93 -28.86 32.16
C LEU A 322 -31.60 -27.61 32.99
N PHE A 323 -30.38 -27.51 33.54
CA PHE A 323 -29.92 -26.32 34.26
C PHE A 323 -29.79 -25.10 33.34
N ALA A 324 -29.24 -25.27 32.13
CA ALA A 324 -29.18 -24.20 31.13
C ALA A 324 -30.58 -23.72 30.71
N LEU A 325 -31.51 -24.66 30.49
CA LEU A 325 -32.92 -24.37 30.24
C LEU A 325 -33.57 -23.63 31.42
N HIS A 326 -33.31 -24.04 32.67
CA HIS A 326 -33.88 -23.40 33.85
C HIS A 326 -33.26 -22.01 34.13
N PHE A 327 -31.99 -21.81 33.78
CA PHE A 327 -31.30 -20.52 33.85
C PHE A 327 -31.83 -19.54 32.77
N LEU A 328 -31.96 -20.01 31.53
CA LEU A 328 -32.55 -19.24 30.43
C LEU A 328 -34.04 -18.96 30.69
N ALA A 329 -34.79 -19.93 31.18
CA ALA A 329 -36.17 -19.75 31.61
C ALA A 329 -36.25 -18.76 32.78
N GLY A 330 -35.32 -18.78 33.75
CA GLY A 330 -35.25 -17.81 34.83
C GLY A 330 -34.96 -16.38 34.36
N LYS A 331 -34.07 -16.22 33.37
CA LYS A 331 -33.82 -14.92 32.70
C LYS A 331 -35.04 -14.46 31.89
N PHE A 332 -35.72 -15.37 31.23
CA PHE A 332 -36.95 -15.10 30.49
C PHE A 332 -38.10 -14.70 31.42
N VAL A 333 -38.32 -15.43 32.51
CA VAL A 333 -39.30 -15.11 33.56
C VAL A 333 -38.95 -13.79 34.24
N SER A 334 -37.67 -13.49 34.49
CA SER A 334 -37.23 -12.17 34.97
C SER A 334 -37.54 -11.05 33.98
N GLY A 335 -37.37 -11.29 32.68
CA GLY A 335 -37.74 -10.35 31.62
C GLY A 335 -39.25 -10.14 31.52
N VAL A 336 -40.04 -11.21 31.55
CA VAL A 336 -41.51 -11.16 31.57
C VAL A 336 -42.00 -10.47 32.84
N TRP A 337 -41.43 -10.80 34.01
CA TRP A 337 -41.74 -10.15 35.28
C TRP A 337 -41.41 -8.65 35.24
N PHE A 338 -40.30 -8.24 34.64
CA PHE A 338 -39.97 -6.83 34.44
C PHE A 338 -40.97 -6.10 33.54
N VAL A 339 -41.41 -6.76 32.45
CA VAL A 339 -42.46 -6.22 31.55
C VAL A 339 -43.81 -6.11 32.26
N VAL A 340 -44.17 -7.09 33.10
CA VAL A 340 -45.46 -7.13 33.80
C VAL A 340 -45.49 -6.20 35.02
N THR A 341 -44.44 -6.15 35.83
CA THR A 341 -44.40 -5.34 37.07
C THR A 341 -44.06 -3.87 36.84
N SER A 342 -43.46 -3.53 35.70
CA SER A 342 -43.09 -2.15 35.37
C SER A 342 -43.26 -1.88 33.88
N PRO A 343 -44.51 -1.93 33.36
CA PRO A 343 -44.80 -1.88 31.93
C PRO A 343 -44.33 -0.58 31.28
N VAL A 344 -44.40 0.56 32.00
CA VAL A 344 -43.91 1.85 31.50
C VAL A 344 -42.38 1.86 31.37
N LYS A 345 -41.64 1.29 32.34
CA LYS A 345 -40.17 1.22 32.27
C LYS A 345 -39.71 0.23 31.19
N ALA A 346 -40.43 -0.87 31.01
CA ALA A 346 -40.17 -1.84 29.96
C ALA A 346 -40.44 -1.26 28.56
N ALA A 347 -41.53 -0.50 28.38
CA ALA A 347 -41.82 0.21 27.14
C ALA A 347 -40.74 1.26 26.85
N VAL A 348 -40.32 2.05 27.84
CA VAL A 348 -39.22 3.02 27.68
C VAL A 348 -37.89 2.33 27.36
N TRP A 349 -37.60 1.18 27.97
CA TRP A 349 -36.40 0.38 27.68
C TRP A 349 -36.43 -0.19 26.25
N ALA A 350 -37.57 -0.73 25.80
CA ALA A 350 -37.75 -1.23 24.45
C ALA A 350 -37.65 -0.10 23.40
N VAL A 351 -38.29 1.04 23.64
CA VAL A 351 -38.20 2.22 22.78
C VAL A 351 -36.77 2.75 22.72
N LYS A 352 -36.04 2.80 23.85
CA LYS A 352 -34.61 3.16 23.86
C LYS A 352 -33.76 2.15 23.09
N GLY A 353 -34.05 0.85 23.20
CA GLY A 353 -33.35 -0.20 22.45
C GLY A 353 -33.57 -0.08 20.94
N VAL A 354 -34.83 0.11 20.52
CA VAL A 354 -35.17 0.34 19.11
C VAL A 354 -34.57 1.64 18.61
N TRP A 355 -34.68 2.73 19.37
CA TRP A 355 -34.07 4.02 19.01
C TRP A 355 -32.55 3.92 18.89
N SER A 356 -31.88 3.25 19.83
CA SER A 356 -30.44 2.99 19.76
C SER A 356 -30.07 2.13 18.56
N GLY A 357 -30.90 1.15 18.20
CA GLY A 357 -30.72 0.32 17.01
C GLY A 357 -30.88 1.12 15.72
N VAL A 358 -31.90 1.99 15.64
CA VAL A 358 -32.15 2.87 14.49
C VAL A 358 -31.03 3.90 14.34
N VAL A 359 -30.62 4.57 15.42
CA VAL A 359 -29.48 5.50 15.41
C VAL A 359 -28.19 4.78 15.05
N GLY A 360 -27.97 3.57 15.57
CA GLY A 360 -26.84 2.73 15.19
C GLY A 360 -26.82 2.36 13.72
N PHE A 361 -27.97 2.00 13.14
CA PHE A 361 -28.11 1.69 11.73
C PHE A 361 -27.88 2.91 10.83
N ILE A 362 -28.46 4.07 11.19
CA ILE A 362 -28.22 5.33 10.45
C ILE A 362 -26.75 5.73 10.53
N SER A 363 -26.13 5.63 11.71
CA SER A 363 -24.69 5.89 11.88
C SER A 363 -23.84 4.93 11.07
N PHE A 364 -24.23 3.65 10.98
CA PHE A 364 -23.55 2.67 10.13
C PHE A 364 -23.67 3.02 8.64
N CYS A 365 -24.86 3.36 8.16
CA CYS A 365 -25.05 3.84 6.78
C CYS A 365 -24.24 5.11 6.49
N GLY A 366 -24.18 6.04 7.45
CA GLY A 366 -23.33 7.23 7.35
C GLY A 366 -21.84 6.89 7.26
N LEU A 367 -21.34 6.00 8.12
CA LEU A 367 -19.95 5.54 8.08
C LEU A 367 -19.59 4.82 6.77
N VAL A 368 -20.50 3.99 6.25
CA VAL A 368 -20.31 3.33 4.94
C VAL A 368 -20.29 4.36 3.82
N PHE A 369 -21.20 5.34 3.86
CA PHE A 369 -21.24 6.41 2.85
C PHE A 369 -19.98 7.29 2.91
N ASP A 370 -19.54 7.67 4.10
CA ASP A 370 -18.30 8.43 4.30
C ASP A 370 -17.07 7.63 3.86
N SER A 371 -17.04 6.32 4.12
CA SER A 371 -15.97 5.44 3.65
C SER A 371 -15.96 5.28 2.12
N VAL A 372 -17.13 5.21 1.49
CA VAL A 372 -17.22 5.21 0.03
C VAL A 372 -16.80 6.59 -0.51
N GLY A 373 -17.27 7.68 0.10
CA GLY A 373 -16.89 9.04 -0.24
C GLY A 373 -15.39 9.31 -0.10
N SER A 374 -14.74 8.79 0.94
CA SER A 374 -13.30 8.92 1.15
C SER A 374 -12.52 8.08 0.13
N SER A 375 -12.98 6.88 -0.21
CA SER A 375 -12.39 6.05 -1.29
C SER A 375 -12.47 6.74 -2.66
N LEU A 376 -13.48 7.58 -2.89
CA LEU A 376 -13.58 8.43 -4.07
C LEU A 376 -12.59 9.60 -4.05
N SER A 377 -12.00 9.96 -2.90
CA SER A 377 -11.06 11.07 -2.78
C SER A 377 -9.61 10.62 -2.98
N SER A 378 -9.16 9.56 -2.30
CA SER A 378 -7.87 8.89 -2.43
C SER A 378 -7.78 7.88 -1.29
N PHE A 379 -7.03 6.80 -1.51
CA PHE A 379 -6.82 5.80 -0.47
C PHE A 379 -5.74 6.22 0.54
N THR A 380 -5.05 7.35 0.30
CA THR A 380 -4.05 7.92 1.20
C THR A 380 -4.60 9.12 1.97
N ASP A 381 -4.04 9.30 3.16
CA ASP A 381 -4.40 10.40 4.06
C ASP A 381 -3.79 11.73 3.58
N ASP A 382 -4.38 12.83 4.04
CA ASP A 382 -3.94 14.16 3.61
C ASP A 382 -2.53 14.51 4.09
N SER A 383 -2.05 13.86 5.15
CA SER A 383 -0.67 14.02 5.61
C SER A 383 0.33 13.45 4.61
N PHE A 384 0.05 12.26 4.04
CA PHE A 384 0.86 11.66 2.99
C PHE A 384 0.86 12.51 1.71
N LYS A 385 -0.31 12.99 1.27
CA LYS A 385 -0.41 13.88 0.10
C LYS A 385 0.42 15.16 0.31
N GLY A 386 0.27 15.80 1.46
CA GLY A 386 1.04 17.00 1.82
C GLY A 386 2.56 16.73 1.84
N PHE A 387 2.96 15.56 2.35
CA PHE A 387 4.36 15.12 2.33
C PHE A 387 4.89 14.95 0.90
N VAL A 388 4.16 14.26 0.03
CA VAL A 388 4.57 14.01 -1.37
C VAL A 388 4.70 15.34 -2.11
N VAL A 389 3.67 16.19 -2.08
CA VAL A 389 3.67 17.47 -2.81
C VAL A 389 4.81 18.39 -2.35
N SER A 390 5.02 18.50 -1.03
CA SER A 390 6.08 19.35 -0.46
C SER A 390 7.47 18.88 -0.87
N ASN A 391 7.73 17.57 -0.78
CA ASN A 391 9.04 17.02 -1.12
C ASN A 391 9.30 17.02 -2.63
N VAL A 392 8.29 16.72 -3.46
CA VAL A 392 8.41 16.82 -4.93
C VAL A 392 8.76 18.24 -5.33
N SER A 393 8.02 19.24 -4.83
CA SER A 393 8.32 20.65 -5.13
C SER A 393 9.73 21.07 -4.69
N ARG A 394 10.18 20.60 -3.52
CA ARG A 394 11.55 20.87 -3.04
C ARG A 394 12.61 20.21 -3.92
N ASN A 395 12.43 18.93 -4.24
CA ASN A 395 13.38 18.16 -5.04
C ASN A 395 13.45 18.69 -6.48
N THR A 396 12.32 19.08 -7.08
CA THR A 396 12.28 19.77 -8.38
C THR A 396 13.14 21.03 -8.37
N LYS A 397 12.97 21.92 -7.37
CA LYS A 397 13.78 23.14 -7.25
C LYS A 397 15.27 22.83 -7.13
N GLU A 398 15.63 21.83 -6.34
CA GLU A 398 17.01 21.41 -6.14
C GLU A 398 17.63 20.80 -7.41
N PHE A 399 16.86 19.99 -8.14
CA PHE A 399 17.25 19.39 -9.42
C PHE A 399 17.54 20.47 -10.45
N LEU A 400 16.58 21.36 -10.68
CA LEU A 400 16.70 22.45 -11.66
C LEU A 400 17.83 23.42 -11.30
N TRP A 401 18.00 23.73 -10.00
CA TRP A 401 19.12 24.55 -9.54
C TRP A 401 20.48 23.89 -9.81
N THR A 402 20.59 22.57 -9.59
CA THR A 402 21.84 21.83 -9.82
C THR A 402 22.18 21.77 -11.30
N LEU A 403 21.17 21.55 -12.15
CA LEU A 403 21.34 21.62 -13.59
C LEU A 403 21.78 23.03 -13.99
N SER A 404 21.06 24.08 -13.57
CA SER A 404 21.33 25.46 -14.01
C SER A 404 22.68 26.03 -13.56
N HIS A 405 23.25 25.57 -12.44
CA HIS A 405 24.55 26.05 -11.94
C HIS A 405 25.75 25.26 -12.50
N ARG A 406 25.50 24.11 -13.11
CA ARG A 406 26.52 23.32 -13.81
C ARG A 406 26.44 23.44 -15.34
N TYR A 407 25.38 24.06 -15.85
CA TYR A 407 25.39 24.80 -17.13
C TYR A 407 26.15 26.12 -16.94
#